data_AF-A0AAE0BQF5-F1
#
_entry.id   AF-A0AAE0BQF5-F1
#
_cell.length_a   1.000
_cell.length_b   1.000
_cell.length_c   1.000
_cell.angle_alpha   90.00
_cell.angle_beta   90.00
_cell.angle_gamma   90.00
#
_symmetry.space_group_name_H-M   'P 1'
#
loop_
_entity.id
_entity.type
_entity.pdbx_description
1 polymer ?
#
loop_
_entity_poly.entity_id
_entity_poly.type
_entity_poly.pdbx_seq_one_letter_code
_entity_poly.pdbx_strand_id
1 'polypeptide(L)'
;MIRLGARGACRKSHMQESENPVFMSEVTKAPGTLGMSKQRLLVLTSKPRLIYINPADNVLKGEIPWSSDLVVEVKSPAKFDIKTPSRVYVLEANKPISREWESQIKKKLLA
;
A
#
# COMPACT_ATOMS: atom_id res chain seq x y z
N MET A 1 4.70 5.14 -33.19
CA MET A 1 4.30 3.90 -32.48
C MET A 1 4.96 3.91 -31.11
N ILE A 2 4.33 4.53 -30.11
CA ILE A 2 4.91 4.67 -28.77
C ILE A 2 4.41 3.48 -27.94
N ARG A 3 5.30 2.55 -27.59
CA ARG A 3 5.00 1.49 -26.61
C ARG A 3 4.92 2.15 -25.23
N LEU A 4 3.71 2.33 -24.70
CA LEU A 4 3.53 2.50 -23.26
C LEU A 4 4.01 1.21 -22.58
N GLY A 5 5.19 1.27 -21.97
CA GLY A 5 5.67 0.19 -21.11
C GLY A 5 4.71 0.03 -19.93
N ALA A 6 4.09 -1.15 -19.85
CA ALA A 6 3.21 -1.57 -18.75
C ALA A 6 3.99 -1.65 -17.43
N ARG A 7 4.24 -0.50 -16.80
CA ARG A 7 4.74 -0.38 -15.43
C ARG A 7 3.54 -0.10 -14.53
N GLY A 8 3.14 -1.07 -13.70
CA GLY A 8 2.21 -0.83 -12.60
C GLY A 8 0.95 -1.71 -12.50
N ALA A 9 0.77 -2.74 -13.34
CA ALA A 9 -0.37 -3.64 -13.19
C ALA A 9 -0.11 -4.68 -12.09
N CYS A 10 -0.74 -4.52 -10.92
CA CYS A 10 -0.84 -5.58 -9.92
C CYS A 10 -1.51 -6.80 -10.56
N ARG A 11 -0.77 -7.90 -10.73
CA ARG A 11 -1.34 -9.15 -11.24
C ARG A 11 -2.28 -9.74 -10.19
N LYS A 12 -3.44 -10.25 -10.62
CA LYS A 12 -4.41 -10.97 -9.77
C LYS A 12 -3.80 -12.17 -9.03
N SER A 13 -2.60 -12.62 -9.40
CA SER A 13 -1.88 -13.72 -8.77
C SER A 13 -1.58 -13.53 -7.27
N HIS A 14 -1.61 -12.29 -6.76
CA HIS A 14 -1.40 -12.02 -5.32
C HIS A 14 -2.71 -11.84 -4.55
N MET A 15 -3.85 -11.97 -5.22
CA MET A 15 -5.18 -11.78 -4.66
C MET A 15 -5.85 -13.15 -4.51
N GLN A 16 -6.70 -13.27 -3.50
CA GLN A 16 -7.57 -14.44 -3.33
C GLN A 16 -8.62 -14.48 -4.44
N GLU A 17 -9.26 -15.65 -4.62
CA GLU A 17 -10.36 -15.77 -5.57
C GLU A 17 -11.47 -14.75 -5.25
N SER A 18 -12.01 -14.09 -6.28
CA SER A 18 -12.95 -12.94 -6.22
C SER A 18 -12.43 -11.63 -5.59
N GLU A 19 -11.19 -11.58 -5.12
CA GLU A 19 -10.58 -10.37 -4.57
C GLU A 19 -10.07 -9.48 -5.72
N ASN A 20 -10.33 -8.17 -5.61
CA ASN A 20 -9.94 -7.18 -6.62
C ASN A 20 -9.23 -5.99 -5.94
N PRO A 21 -8.35 -5.25 -6.63
CA PRO A 21 -7.77 -4.04 -6.08
C PRO A 21 -8.82 -2.93 -5.98
N VAL A 22 -8.83 -2.22 -4.85
CA VAL A 22 -9.67 -1.03 -4.62
C VAL A 22 -8.86 0.24 -4.85
N PHE A 23 -7.67 0.31 -4.25
CA PHE A 23 -6.79 1.45 -4.39
C PHE A 23 -5.32 1.01 -4.43
N MET A 24 -4.53 1.63 -5.31
CA MET A 24 -3.14 1.24 -5.54
C MET A 24 -2.27 2.45 -5.84
N SER A 25 -1.07 2.47 -5.29
CA SER A 25 -0.07 3.48 -5.62
C SER A 25 1.35 2.98 -5.36
N GLU A 26 2.30 3.50 -6.14
CA GLU A 26 3.72 3.34 -5.84
C GLU A 26 4.09 4.19 -4.62
N VAL A 27 4.77 3.56 -3.67
CA VAL A 27 5.26 4.17 -2.42
C VAL A 27 6.69 3.73 -2.15
N THR A 28 7.47 4.62 -1.59
CA THR A 28 8.71 4.32 -0.90
C THR A 28 8.38 3.95 0.54
N LYS A 29 8.61 2.69 0.89
CA LYS A 29 8.46 2.20 2.27
C LYS A 29 9.76 2.41 3.01
N ALA A 30 9.72 3.17 4.10
CA ALA A 30 10.89 3.36 4.94
C ALA A 30 11.32 2.02 5.58
N PRO A 31 12.62 1.84 5.82
CA PRO A 31 13.12 0.71 6.58
C PRO A 31 12.68 0.85 8.05
N GLY A 32 12.68 -0.28 8.76
CA GLY A 32 12.62 -0.25 10.23
C GLY A 32 13.99 0.11 10.79
N THR A 33 14.50 -0.70 11.70
CA THR A 33 15.69 -0.40 12.50
C THR A 33 17.04 -0.38 11.76
N LEU A 34 17.24 -1.10 10.65
CA LEU A 34 18.59 -1.28 10.06
C LEU A 34 18.62 -1.43 8.52
N GLY A 35 17.73 -0.78 7.76
CA GLY A 35 17.63 -1.01 6.30
C GLY A 35 17.73 0.25 5.44
N MET A 36 17.65 0.05 4.12
CA MET A 36 17.37 1.11 3.14
C MET A 36 15.87 1.16 2.83
N SER A 37 15.37 2.34 2.46
CA SER A 37 14.02 2.47 1.93
C SER A 37 13.87 1.68 0.63
N LYS A 38 12.68 1.15 0.37
CA LYS A 38 12.42 0.33 -0.82
C LYS A 38 11.12 0.76 -1.48
N GLN A 39 11.15 0.85 -2.82
CA GLN A 39 9.95 1.06 -3.61
C GLN A 39 9.02 -0.15 -3.55
N ARG A 40 7.74 0.10 -3.37
CA ARG A 40 6.67 -0.88 -3.28
C ARG A 40 5.46 -0.38 -4.03
N LEU A 41 4.71 -1.29 -4.62
CA LEU A 41 3.31 -1.05 -4.99
C LEU A 41 2.46 -1.43 -3.78
N LEU A 42 1.84 -0.45 -3.13
CA LEU A 42 0.88 -0.68 -2.05
C LEU A 42 -0.52 -0.87 -2.65
N VAL A 43 -1.24 -1.88 -2.18
CA VAL A 43 -2.56 -2.26 -2.71
C VAL A 43 -3.51 -2.48 -1.55
N LEU A 44 -4.60 -1.70 -1.52
CA LEU A 44 -5.81 -2.01 -0.77
C LEU A 44 -6.71 -2.85 -1.65
N THR A 45 -7.23 -3.94 -1.13
CA THR A 45 -8.08 -4.87 -1.89
C THR A 45 -9.57 -4.72 -1.51
N SER A 46 -10.42 -5.47 -2.21
CA SER A 46 -11.87 -5.52 -1.95
C SER A 46 -12.18 -6.19 -0.62
N LYS A 47 -11.36 -7.19 -0.25
CA LYS A 47 -11.25 -7.71 1.12
C LYS A 47 -10.42 -6.72 1.96
N PRO A 48 -10.55 -6.69 3.29
CA PRO A 48 -9.81 -5.75 4.13
C PRO A 48 -8.34 -6.18 4.28
N ARG A 49 -7.56 -6.11 3.19
CA ARG A 49 -6.14 -6.47 3.15
C ARG A 49 -5.33 -5.33 2.55
N LEU A 50 -4.13 -5.13 3.11
CA LEU A 50 -3.14 -4.17 2.65
C LEU A 50 -1.85 -4.89 2.30
N ILE A 51 -1.65 -5.16 1.01
CA ILE A 51 -0.48 -5.89 0.53
C ILE A 51 0.51 -4.95 -0.14
N TYR A 52 1.80 -5.25 -0.04
CA TYR A 52 2.84 -4.50 -0.74
C TYR A 52 3.74 -5.41 -1.58
N ILE A 53 3.85 -5.06 -2.85
CA ILE A 53 4.51 -5.84 -3.89
C ILE A 53 5.79 -5.10 -4.32
N ASN A 54 6.84 -5.83 -4.67
CA ASN A 54 7.98 -5.22 -5.33
C ASN A 54 7.63 -4.97 -6.81
N PRO A 55 7.65 -3.70 -7.28
CA PRO A 55 7.18 -3.37 -8.62
C PRO A 55 8.10 -3.89 -9.74
N ALA A 56 9.38 -4.19 -9.44
CA ALA A 56 10.34 -4.64 -10.44
C ALA A 56 10.17 -6.11 -10.82
N ASP A 57 9.96 -6.98 -9.83
CA ASP A 57 9.85 -8.44 -10.00
C ASP A 57 8.41 -8.95 -9.86
N ASN A 58 7.46 -8.07 -9.51
CA ASN A 58 6.07 -8.44 -9.17
C ASN A 58 6.00 -9.51 -8.07
N VAL A 59 6.86 -9.45 -7.06
CA VAL A 59 6.83 -10.39 -5.92
C VAL A 59 6.14 -9.75 -4.72
N LEU A 60 5.14 -10.43 -4.14
CA LEU A 60 4.54 -10.07 -2.85
C LEU A 60 5.63 -10.07 -1.76
N LYS A 61 5.87 -8.92 -1.12
CA LYS A 61 6.88 -8.79 -0.06
C LYS A 61 6.26 -8.87 1.33
N GLY A 62 4.96 -8.66 1.45
CA GLY A 62 4.24 -8.85 2.70
C GLY A 62 2.88 -8.17 2.73
N GLU A 63 2.25 -8.28 3.88
CA GLU A 63 0.93 -7.77 4.19
C GLU A 63 1.00 -6.95 5.49
N ILE A 64 0.28 -5.84 5.54
CA ILE A 64 0.04 -5.08 6.77
C ILE A 64 -1.16 -5.74 7.45
N PRO A 65 -1.02 -6.26 8.67
CA PRO A 65 -2.13 -6.89 9.38
C PRO A 65 -3.31 -5.93 9.51
N TRP A 66 -4.50 -6.39 9.09
CA TRP A 66 -5.72 -5.62 9.22
C TRP A 66 -6.38 -5.89 10.58
N SER A 67 -6.76 -4.84 11.29
CA SER A 67 -7.52 -4.90 12.53
C SER A 67 -8.30 -3.60 12.75
N SER A 68 -9.22 -3.59 13.72
CA SER A 68 -9.93 -2.39 14.16
C SER A 68 -9.00 -1.31 14.71
N ASP A 69 -7.83 -1.70 15.21
CA ASP A 69 -6.83 -0.79 15.79
C ASP A 69 -5.90 -0.18 14.72
N LEU A 70 -6.13 -0.49 13.43
CA LEU A 70 -5.36 0.06 12.34
C LEU A 70 -5.65 1.56 12.19
N VAL A 71 -4.62 2.38 12.29
CA VAL A 71 -4.73 3.84 12.17
C VAL A 71 -3.85 4.34 11.03
N VAL A 72 -4.41 5.21 10.18
CA VAL A 72 -3.65 5.95 9.17
C VAL A 72 -3.40 7.36 9.68
N GLU A 73 -2.14 7.77 9.75
CA GLU A 73 -1.74 9.12 10.15
C GLU A 73 -1.10 9.85 8.96
N VAL A 74 -1.75 10.91 8.48
CA VAL A 74 -1.22 11.76 7.41
C VAL A 74 -0.21 12.75 7.97
N LYS A 75 1.05 12.69 7.51
CA LYS A 75 2.14 13.59 7.92
C LYS A 75 2.31 14.77 6.96
N SER A 76 2.13 14.51 5.67
CA SER A 76 2.15 15.52 4.60
C SER A 76 1.28 15.04 3.43
N PRO A 77 1.05 15.85 2.38
CA PRO A 77 0.27 15.41 1.23
C PRO A 77 0.78 14.11 0.59
N ALA A 78 2.08 13.84 0.67
CA ALA A 78 2.72 12.66 0.08
C ALA A 78 3.29 11.65 1.09
N LYS A 79 3.33 11.99 2.39
CA LYS A 79 3.84 11.11 3.46
C LYS A 79 2.76 10.75 4.47
N PHE A 80 2.67 9.47 4.81
CA PHE A 80 1.69 8.95 5.77
C PHE A 80 2.23 7.69 6.45
N ASP A 81 1.73 7.43 7.65
CA ASP A 81 2.05 6.23 8.42
C ASP A 81 0.80 5.34 8.52
N ILE A 82 0.99 4.03 8.36
CA ILE A 82 -0.02 3.03 8.73
C ILE A 82 0.45 2.38 10.02
N LYS A 83 -0.30 2.56 11.11
CA LYS A 83 0.01 2.03 12.43
C LYS A 83 -0.83 0.80 12.71
N THR A 84 -0.17 -0.24 13.17
CA THR A 84 -0.74 -1.45 13.74
C THR A 84 -0.23 -1.60 15.17
N PRO A 85 -0.85 -2.41 16.04
CA PRO A 85 -0.40 -2.57 17.43
C PRO A 85 1.08 -2.97 17.55
N SER A 86 1.59 -3.76 16.61
CA SER A 86 2.97 -4.26 16.64
C SER A 86 3.96 -3.41 15.86
N ARG A 87 3.50 -2.58 14.90
CA ARG A 87 4.39 -1.93 13.94
C ARG A 87 3.81 -0.68 13.30
N VAL A 88 4.69 0.31 13.08
CA VAL A 88 4.43 1.48 12.23
C VAL A 88 5.07 1.29 10.86
N TYR A 89 4.28 1.47 9.80
CA TYR A 89 4.70 1.45 8.42
C TYR A 89 4.75 2.88 7.88
N VAL A 90 5.96 3.45 7.81
CA VAL A 90 6.20 4.79 7.27
C VAL A 90 6.27 4.73 5.74
N LEU A 91 5.41 5.50 5.08
CA LEU A 91 5.20 5.46 3.63
C LEU A 91 5.29 6.86 3.03
N GLU A 92 5.91 6.95 1.87
CA GLU A 92 6.04 8.19 1.12
C GLU A 92 5.79 7.93 -0.37
N ALA A 93 5.02 8.79 -1.03
CA ALA A 93 4.71 8.70 -2.44
C ALA A 93 5.34 9.87 -3.21
N ASN A 94 5.43 9.73 -4.53
CA ASN A 94 5.80 10.84 -5.42
C ASN A 94 4.61 11.75 -5.78
N LYS A 95 3.41 11.45 -5.26
CA LYS A 95 2.15 12.15 -5.53
C LYS A 95 1.44 12.49 -4.21
N PRO A 96 0.57 13.52 -4.18
CA PRO A 96 -0.15 13.92 -2.98
C PRO A 96 -1.36 13.00 -2.67
N ILE A 97 -1.09 11.74 -2.34
CA ILE A 97 -2.10 10.67 -2.18
C ILE A 97 -2.37 10.28 -0.72
N SER A 98 -1.71 10.90 0.26
CA SER A 98 -1.83 10.48 1.67
C SER A 98 -3.27 10.50 2.19
N ARG A 99 -4.04 11.55 1.85
CA ARG A 99 -5.46 11.68 2.27
C ARG A 99 -6.37 10.67 1.56
N GLU A 100 -6.04 10.29 0.33
CA GLU A 100 -6.78 9.27 -0.42
C GLU A 100 -6.63 7.91 0.29
N TRP A 101 -5.40 7.54 0.69
CA TRP A 101 -5.14 6.34 1.48
C TRP A 101 -5.91 6.33 2.81
N GLU A 102 -5.84 7.43 3.56
CA GLU A 102 -6.60 7.59 4.81
C GLU A 102 -8.10 7.38 4.59
N SER A 103 -8.68 8.05 3.58
CA SER A 103 -10.10 7.97 3.26
C SER A 103 -10.53 6.54 2.88
N GLN A 104 -9.80 5.89 1.97
CA GLN A 104 -10.13 4.54 1.49
C GLN A 104 -10.03 3.50 2.60
N ILE A 105 -9.00 3.59 3.45
CA ILE A 105 -8.82 2.68 4.59
C ILE A 105 -9.91 2.91 5.64
N LYS A 106 -10.20 4.17 6.01
CA LYS A 106 -11.29 4.48 6.96
C LYS A 106 -12.63 3.98 6.46
N LYS A 107 -12.93 4.18 5.17
CA LYS A 107 -14.16 3.66 4.55
C LYS A 107 -14.27 2.14 4.67
N LYS A 108 -13.15 1.42 4.54
CA LYS A 108 -13.10 -0.04 4.70
C LYS A 108 -13.19 -0.51 6.14
N LEU A 109 -12.77 0.30 7.12
CA LEU A 109 -12.92 -0.01 8.54
C LEU A 109 -14.37 0.18 9.05
N LEU A 110 -15.16 0.99 8.35
CA LEU A 110 -16.55 1.31 8.70
C LEU A 110 -17.60 0.52 7.93
N ALA A 111 -17.19 -0.29 6.95
CA ALA A 111 -18.06 -1.08 6.07
C ALA A 111 -18.19 -2.51 6.59
#